data_AF-A0A355GBJ6-F1
#
_entry.id   AF-A0A355GBJ6-F1
#
_cell.length_a   1.000
_cell.length_b   1.000
_cell.length_c   1.000
_cell.angle_alpha   90.00
_cell.angle_beta   90.00
_cell.angle_gamma   90.00
#
_symmetry.space_group_name_H-M   'P 1'
#
loop_
_entity.id
_entity.type
_entity.pdbx_description
1 polymer ?
#
loop_
_entity_poly.entity_id
_entity_poly.type
_entity_poly.pdbx_seq_one_letter_code
_entity_poly.pdbx_strand_id
1 'polypeptide(L)'
;KLRKEKAQLLGYANFAEISLAEKMAPGIDAVLEMEERLRTASIDNGQQDLKELQEFAAAQGETEPIIKWDFGFWSERLREQRFSYTDEELRPYFSLEKVLDGL
;
A
#
# COMPACT_ATOMS: atom_id res chain seq x y z
N LYS A 1 26.47 -4.52 2.83
CA LYS A 1 27.86 -4.49 3.33
C LYS A 1 28.28 -3.08 3.77
N LEU A 2 28.42 -2.12 2.85
CA LEU A 2 28.86 -0.74 3.16
C LEU A 2 28.01 0.01 4.22
N ARG A 3 26.68 -0.14 4.19
CA ARG A 3 25.78 0.46 5.21
C ARG A 3 26.05 -0.04 6.63
N LYS A 4 26.42 -1.32 6.77
CA LYS A 4 26.75 -1.94 8.07
C LYS A 4 28.11 -1.47 8.58
N GLU A 5 29.11 -1.42 7.69
CA GLU A 5 30.45 -0.91 8.00
C GLU A 5 30.38 0.57 8.42
N LYS A 6 29.58 1.39 7.73
CA LYS A 6 29.31 2.78 8.13
C LYS A 6 28.71 2.89 9.53
N ALA A 7 27.76 2.01 9.90
CA ALA A 7 27.17 1.99 11.24
C ALA A 7 28.23 1.73 12.31
N GLN A 8 29.05 0.71 12.11
CA GLN A 8 30.11 0.33 13.03
C GLN A 8 31.15 1.44 13.20
N LEU A 9 31.57 2.09 12.10
CA LEU A 9 32.51 3.20 12.15
C LEU A 9 31.98 4.41 12.92
N LEU A 10 30.67 4.63 12.90
CA LEU A 10 30.01 5.73 13.59
C LEU A 10 29.52 5.37 15.01
N GLY A 11 29.82 4.16 15.48
CA GLY A 11 29.45 3.69 16.82
C GLY A 11 28.00 3.20 16.98
N TYR A 12 27.29 3.00 15.87
CA TYR A 12 25.92 2.46 15.86
C TYR A 12 25.90 0.95 15.61
N ALA A 13 24.90 0.25 16.14
CA ALA A 13 24.79 -1.20 15.97
C ALA A 13 24.37 -1.60 14.55
N ASN A 14 23.57 -0.75 13.89
CA ASN A 14 23.09 -0.98 12.53
C ASN A 14 22.75 0.33 11.81
N PHE A 15 22.44 0.22 10.51
CA PHE A 15 22.17 1.39 9.68
C PHE A 15 20.81 2.06 9.98
N ALA A 16 19.84 1.31 10.51
CA ALA A 16 18.54 1.88 10.87
C ALA A 16 18.68 2.88 12.03
N GLU A 17 19.56 2.62 13.00
CA GLU A 17 19.87 3.57 14.08
C GLU A 17 20.47 4.86 13.54
N ILE A 18 21.44 4.78 12.60
CA ILE A 18 21.96 5.98 11.92
C ILE A 18 20.84 6.75 11.24
N SER A 19 19.95 6.05 10.51
CA SER A 19 18.85 6.67 9.78
C SER A 19 17.87 7.37 10.72
N LEU A 20 17.63 6.81 11.90
CA LEU A 20 16.66 7.31 12.87
C LEU A 20 17.21 8.43 13.75
N ALA A 21 18.54 8.56 13.89
CA ALA A 21 19.16 9.60 14.71
C ALA A 21 18.73 11.03 14.35
N GLU A 22 18.32 11.27 13.11
CA GLU A 22 17.84 12.57 12.62
C GLU A 22 16.30 12.64 12.43
N LYS A 23 15.57 11.57 12.79
CA LYS A 23 14.12 11.47 12.60
C LYS A 23 13.36 11.68 13.91
N MET A 24 12.06 11.95 13.80
CA MET A 24 11.19 12.15 14.96
C MET A 24 10.88 10.85 15.72
N ALA A 25 11.01 9.70 15.07
CA ALA A 25 10.76 8.42 15.72
C ALA A 25 11.81 8.17 16.81
N PRO A 26 11.40 7.83 18.04
CA PRO A 26 12.30 7.77 19.20
C PRO A 26 13.26 6.56 19.17
N GLY A 27 13.06 5.61 18.24
CA GLY A 27 13.92 4.45 18.09
C GLY A 27 13.34 3.44 17.11
N ILE A 28 14.09 2.37 16.83
CA ILE A 28 13.67 1.27 15.95
C ILE A 28 12.42 0.58 16.51
N ASP A 29 12.39 0.31 17.81
CA ASP A 29 11.28 -0.39 18.45
C ASP A 29 9.95 0.35 18.28
N ALA A 30 9.96 1.69 18.37
CA ALA A 30 8.76 2.50 18.13
C ALA A 30 8.28 2.43 16.67
N VAL A 31 9.19 2.29 15.70
CA VAL A 31 8.82 2.08 14.29
C VAL A 31 8.19 0.71 14.12
N LEU A 32 8.80 -0.35 14.67
CA LEU A 32 8.29 -1.70 14.59
C LEU A 32 6.94 -1.86 15.29
N GLU A 33 6.75 -1.22 16.45
CA GLU A 33 5.48 -1.20 17.17
C GLU A 33 4.39 -0.50 16.33
N MET A 34 4.71 0.64 15.71
CA MET A 34 3.79 1.35 14.84
C MET A 34 3.40 0.49 13.62
N GLU A 35 4.38 -0.12 12.95
CA GLU A 35 4.16 -1.02 11.81
C GLU A 35 3.30 -2.23 12.21
N GLU A 36 3.59 -2.85 13.35
CA GLU A 36 2.86 -4.03 13.82
C GLU A 36 1.41 -3.68 14.21
N ARG A 37 1.19 -2.51 14.80
CA ARG A 37 -0.15 -1.98 15.08
C ARG A 37 -0.95 -1.78 13.79
N LEU A 38 -0.33 -1.21 12.75
CA LEU A 38 -0.96 -1.05 11.44
C LEU A 38 -1.23 -2.41 10.78
N ARG A 39 -0.27 -3.32 10.81
CA ARG A 39 -0.40 -4.68 10.26
C ARG A 39 -1.57 -5.42 10.91
N THR A 40 -1.63 -5.40 12.24
CA THR A 40 -2.69 -6.08 13.00
C THR A 40 -4.06 -5.49 12.72
N ALA A 41 -4.16 -4.17 12.60
CA ALA A 41 -5.43 -3.50 12.28
C ALA A 41 -5.89 -3.73 10.82
N SER A 42 -4.97 -4.06 9.90
CA SER A 42 -5.26 -4.10 8.47
C SER A 42 -5.34 -5.53 7.89
N ILE A 43 -4.75 -6.53 8.55
CA ILE A 43 -4.58 -7.87 7.98
C ILE A 43 -5.92 -8.57 7.69
N ASP A 44 -6.88 -8.49 8.60
CA ASP A 44 -8.17 -9.16 8.46
C ASP A 44 -8.99 -8.54 7.31
N ASN A 45 -8.99 -7.20 7.22
CA ASN A 45 -9.62 -6.49 6.10
C ASN A 45 -8.95 -6.84 4.77
N GLY A 46 -7.61 -6.86 4.71
CA GLY A 46 -6.89 -7.23 3.49
C GLY A 46 -7.14 -8.67 3.04
N GLN A 47 -7.35 -9.61 3.98
CA GLN A 47 -7.75 -10.98 3.66
C GLN A 47 -9.19 -11.03 3.12
N GLN A 48 -10.10 -10.26 3.71
CA GLN A 48 -11.48 -10.17 3.26
C GLN A 48 -11.57 -9.55 1.87
N ASP A 49 -10.82 -8.48 1.60
CA ASP A 49 -10.75 -7.82 0.29
C ASP A 49 -10.20 -8.79 -0.77
N LEU A 50 -9.14 -9.54 -0.45
CA LEU A 50 -8.57 -10.55 -1.37
C LEU A 50 -9.58 -11.66 -1.68
N LYS A 51 -10.29 -12.14 -0.66
CA LYS A 51 -11.31 -13.17 -0.82
C LYS A 51 -12.44 -12.67 -1.72
N GLU A 52 -12.94 -11.46 -1.47
CA GLU A 52 -14.00 -10.88 -2.29
C GLU A 52 -13.54 -10.70 -3.75
N LEU A 53 -12.30 -10.24 -3.94
CA LEU A 53 -11.72 -10.08 -5.27
C LEU A 53 -11.64 -11.41 -6.03
N GLN A 54 -11.24 -12.49 -5.35
CA GLN A 54 -11.19 -13.85 -5.91
C GLN A 54 -12.58 -14.38 -6.25
N GLU A 55 -13.55 -14.19 -5.35
CA GLU A 55 -14.95 -14.60 -5.58
C GLU A 55 -15.57 -13.86 -6.76
N PHE A 56 -15.31 -12.55 -6.85
CA PHE A 56 -15.78 -11.73 -7.96
C PHE A 56 -15.14 -12.16 -9.30
N ALA A 57 -13.83 -12.35 -9.34
CA ALA A 57 -13.13 -12.80 -10.55
C ALA A 57 -13.64 -14.16 -11.01
N ALA A 58 -13.80 -15.12 -10.09
CA ALA A 58 -14.35 -16.44 -10.39
C ALA A 58 -15.79 -16.36 -10.93
N ALA A 59 -16.63 -15.47 -10.39
CA ALA A 59 -17.98 -15.24 -10.89
C ALA A 59 -18.01 -14.67 -12.33
N GLN A 60 -16.94 -14.00 -12.76
CA GLN A 60 -16.75 -13.49 -14.12
C GLN A 60 -16.06 -14.51 -15.06
N GLY A 61 -15.75 -15.70 -14.57
CA GLY A 61 -15.18 -16.79 -15.37
C GLY A 61 -13.66 -16.93 -15.27
N GLU A 62 -12.99 -16.21 -14.36
CA GLU A 62 -11.58 -16.45 -14.06
C GLU A 62 -11.41 -17.81 -13.39
N THR A 63 -10.49 -18.63 -13.89
CA THR A 63 -10.28 -20.00 -13.40
C THR A 63 -9.01 -20.13 -12.57
N GLU A 64 -8.08 -19.20 -12.71
CA GLU A 64 -6.81 -19.21 -12.00
C GLU A 64 -6.85 -18.31 -10.74
N PRO A 65 -6.02 -18.60 -9.73
CA PRO A 65 -5.89 -17.72 -8.58
C PRO A 65 -5.35 -16.33 -8.98
N ILE A 66 -5.95 -15.27 -8.43
CA ILE A 66 -5.47 -13.90 -8.57
C ILE A 66 -4.01 -13.78 -8.13
N ILE A 67 -3.17 -13.26 -9.01
CA ILE A 67 -1.76 -12.98 -8.76
C ILE A 67 -1.48 -11.48 -8.85
N LYS A 68 -0.25 -11.08 -8.48
CA LYS A 68 0.08 -9.69 -8.13
C LYS A 68 -0.29 -8.66 -9.20
N TRP A 69 -0.22 -9.00 -10.49
CA TRP A 69 -0.52 -8.08 -11.58
C TRP A 69 -2.02 -7.98 -11.91
N ASP A 70 -2.84 -8.93 -11.48
CA ASP A 70 -4.28 -8.92 -11.76
C ASP A 70 -5.06 -8.00 -10.81
N PHE A 71 -4.46 -7.66 -9.66
CA PHE A 71 -5.10 -6.83 -8.63
C PHE A 71 -5.66 -5.53 -9.19
N GLY A 72 -4.88 -4.81 -9.99
CA GLY A 72 -5.33 -3.54 -10.58
C GLY A 72 -6.56 -3.74 -11.45
N PHE A 73 -6.56 -4.76 -12.31
CA PHE A 73 -7.68 -5.03 -13.20
C PHE A 73 -8.96 -5.44 -12.44
N TRP A 74 -8.87 -6.44 -11.56
CA TRP A 74 -10.04 -6.95 -10.86
C TRP A 74 -10.58 -5.98 -9.82
N SER A 75 -9.72 -5.17 -9.18
CA SER A 75 -10.17 -4.20 -8.18
C SER A 75 -10.99 -3.09 -8.83
N GLU A 76 -10.58 -2.64 -10.03
CA GLU A 76 -11.36 -1.70 -10.82
C GLU A 76 -12.72 -2.29 -11.20
N ARG A 77 -12.75 -3.51 -11.75
CA ARG A 77 -14.02 -4.18 -12.12
C ARG A 77 -14.96 -4.39 -10.93
N LEU A 78 -14.43 -4.78 -9.77
CA LEU A 78 -15.22 -4.93 -8.55
C LEU A 78 -15.76 -3.57 -8.08
N ARG A 79 -14.97 -2.50 -8.19
CA ARG A 79 -15.39 -1.14 -7.83
C ARG A 79 -16.49 -0.63 -8.78
N GLU A 80 -16.34 -0.85 -10.08
CA GLU A 80 -17.35 -0.54 -11.10
C GLU A 80 -18.69 -1.22 -10.76
N GLN A 81 -18.67 -2.52 -10.44
CA GLN A 81 -19.88 -3.26 -10.07
C GLN A 81 -20.51 -2.71 -8.77
N ARG A 82 -19.68 -2.43 -7.75
CA ARG A 82 -20.15 -2.04 -6.42
C ARG A 82 -20.72 -0.62 -6.38
N PHE A 83 -20.09 0.32 -7.09
CA PHE A 83 -20.42 1.74 -6.98
C PHE A 83 -21.01 2.35 -8.26
N SER A 84 -21.11 1.57 -9.34
CA SER A 84 -21.72 1.99 -10.61
C SER A 84 -21.09 3.23 -11.24
N TYR A 85 -19.76 3.38 -11.12
CA TYR A 85 -18.99 4.39 -11.84
C TYR A 85 -17.60 3.86 -12.23
N THR A 86 -16.98 4.49 -13.22
CA THR A 86 -15.60 4.20 -13.66
C THR A 86 -14.68 5.42 -13.43
N ASP A 87 -13.37 5.20 -13.30
CA ASP A 87 -12.40 6.32 -13.26
C ASP A 87 -12.40 7.15 -14.55
N GLU A 88 -12.77 6.55 -15.68
CA GLU A 88 -12.85 7.26 -16.96
C GLU A 88 -13.99 8.28 -16.96
N GLU A 89 -15.11 7.97 -16.30
CA GLU A 89 -16.23 8.92 -16.14
C GLU A 89 -15.84 10.12 -15.27
N LEU A 90 -14.92 9.93 -14.32
CA LEU A 90 -14.43 10.99 -13.44
C LEU A 90 -13.37 11.87 -14.12
N ARG A 91 -12.59 11.32 -15.06
CA ARG A 91 -11.44 12.00 -15.67
C ARG A 91 -11.75 13.40 -16.24
N PRO A 92 -12.89 13.65 -16.95
CA PRO A 92 -13.20 14.98 -17.48
C PRO A 92 -13.36 16.07 -16.41
N TYR A 93 -13.63 15.69 -15.16
CA TYR A 93 -13.82 16.62 -14.05
C TYR A 93 -12.50 17.05 -13.39
N PHE A 94 -11.42 16.29 -13.60
CA PHE A 94 -10.10 16.53 -13.00
C PHE A 94 -9.08 16.96 -14.05
N SER A 95 -9.37 18.04 -14.79
CA SER A 95 -8.36 18.63 -15.68
C SER A 95 -7.23 19.25 -14.87
N LEU A 96 -5.99 19.13 -15.37
CA LEU A 96 -4.80 19.60 -14.67
C LEU A 96 -4.93 21.08 -14.24
N GLU A 97 -5.40 21.95 -15.14
CA GLU A 97 -5.60 23.38 -14.87
C GLU A 97 -6.57 23.61 -13.70
N LYS A 98 -7.74 22.96 -13.71
CA LYS A 98 -8.74 23.12 -12.65
C LYS A 98 -8.29 22.56 -11.30
N VAL A 99 -7.50 21.49 -11.31
CA VAL A 99 -6.93 20.92 -10.09
C VAL A 99 -5.89 21.86 -9.50
N LEU A 100 -5.06 22.50 -10.33
CA LEU A 100 -4.07 23.47 -9.87
C LEU A 100 -4.72 24.74 -9.31
N ASP A 101 -5.81 25.22 -9.91
CA ASP A 101 -6.56 26.39 -9.41
C ASP A 101 -7.21 26.13 -8.04
N GLY A 102 -7.46 24.87 -7.68
CA GLY A 102 -8.12 24.48 -6.43
C GLY A 102 -7.19 24.14 -5.27
N LEU A 103 -5.88 23.98 -5.51
CA LEU A 103 -4.86 23.60 -4.51
C LEU A 103 -4.33 24.81 -3.73
#